data_AF-A0A3D2U8C0-F1
#
_entry.id   AF-A0A3D2U8C0-F1
#
_cell.length_a   1.000
_cell.length_b   1.000
_cell.length_c   1.000
_cell.angle_alpha   90.00
_cell.angle_beta   90.00
_cell.angle_gamma   90.00
#
_symmetry.space_group_name_H-M   'P 1'
#
loop_
_entity.id
_entity.type
_entity.pdbx_description
1 polymer ?
#
loop_
_entity_poly.entity_id
_entity_poly.type
_entity_poly.pdbx_seq_one_letter_code
_entity_poly.pdbx_strand_id
1 'polypeptide(L)'
;RLVDGVDCLTCHVRDGKVLTTRITRAGQAAHPLRLAPELGTAEFCGGCHQFAFKSAHFGDEFHGKLQQASMEEFLDFRRDGGSQESCHECHMPDGNHLMPGGYSNEMLNQALELDLSATWQSQPPGINVRVSVSAKGVGHRMPGGEHFRFLTLYTDLREADTPPIVHPLVEPMSEHEEPAAQPNTVRRVVEWPRVEIMRRELGLRERGLDPGAPLSSDTRLLPGERRTFRYFVPAKDLPESSAHRVSAELRYHKMSDLDSRRFGFDPGEVIH
;
A
#
# COMPACT_ATOMS: atom_id res chain seq x y z
N ARG A 1 -23.87 -19.39 -10.50
CA ARG A 1 -22.63 -19.53 -9.70
C ARG A 1 -21.62 -18.55 -10.29
N LEU A 2 -21.51 -17.36 -9.71
CA LEU A 2 -20.38 -16.45 -9.95
C LEU A 2 -19.28 -16.94 -8.99
N VAL A 3 -18.55 -17.97 -9.41
CA VAL A 3 -17.46 -18.57 -8.62
C VAL A 3 -16.10 -17.97 -8.96
N ASP A 4 -16.05 -17.12 -9.98
CA ASP A 4 -14.86 -16.41 -10.42
C ASP A 4 -15.11 -14.91 -10.26
N GLY A 5 -14.11 -14.18 -9.77
CA GLY A 5 -14.18 -12.73 -9.50
C GLY A 5 -14.24 -11.90 -10.78
N VAL A 6 -13.19 -11.13 -11.07
CA VAL A 6 -13.03 -10.44 -12.35
C VAL A 6 -12.46 -11.45 -13.37
N ASP A 7 -13.17 -11.66 -14.47
CA ASP A 7 -12.78 -12.60 -15.53
C ASP A 7 -12.72 -11.92 -16.92
N CYS A 8 -12.43 -12.71 -17.97
CA CYS A 8 -12.35 -12.20 -19.35
C CYS A 8 -13.67 -11.53 -19.78
N LEU A 9 -14.82 -12.10 -19.41
CA LEU A 9 -16.14 -11.61 -19.79
C LEU A 9 -16.47 -10.28 -19.09
N THR A 10 -15.97 -10.11 -17.87
CA THR A 10 -16.12 -8.91 -17.05
C THR A 10 -15.56 -7.68 -17.77
N CYS A 11 -14.43 -7.80 -18.48
CA CYS A 11 -13.86 -6.69 -19.25
C CYS A 11 -14.30 -6.68 -20.72
N HIS A 12 -14.37 -7.87 -21.34
CA HIS A 12 -14.48 -7.98 -22.79
C HIS A 12 -15.89 -8.26 -23.31
N VAL A 13 -16.95 -8.41 -22.52
CA VAL A 13 -18.29 -8.68 -23.06
C VAL A 13 -19.32 -7.67 -22.57
N ARG A 14 -19.94 -6.96 -23.52
CA ARG A 14 -21.11 -6.10 -23.27
C ARG A 14 -22.11 -6.25 -24.41
N ASP A 15 -23.39 -6.32 -24.07
CA ASP A 15 -24.50 -6.41 -25.03
C ASP A 15 -24.32 -7.55 -26.06
N GLY A 16 -23.78 -8.69 -25.61
CA GLY A 16 -23.52 -9.86 -26.45
C GLY A 16 -22.37 -9.70 -27.45
N LYS A 17 -21.57 -8.64 -27.35
CA LYS A 17 -20.42 -8.37 -28.23
C LYS A 17 -19.11 -8.42 -27.45
N VAL A 18 -18.08 -8.98 -28.09
CA VAL A 18 -16.72 -8.98 -27.58
C VAL A 18 -16.07 -7.63 -27.87
N LEU A 19 -15.68 -6.93 -26.82
CA LEU A 19 -15.00 -5.66 -26.84
C LEU A 19 -13.51 -5.86 -27.13
N THR A 20 -12.99 -5.10 -28.07
CA THR A 20 -11.58 -5.16 -28.45
C THR A 20 -11.05 -3.80 -28.84
N THR A 21 -9.77 -3.54 -28.57
CA THR A 21 -9.05 -2.36 -29.07
C THR A 21 -8.71 -2.49 -30.56
N ARG A 22 -8.79 -3.71 -31.13
CA ARG A 22 -8.52 -3.99 -32.54
C ARG A 22 -9.42 -5.09 -33.10
N ILE A 23 -10.08 -4.81 -34.21
CA ILE A 23 -10.88 -5.79 -34.95
C ILE A 23 -9.97 -6.61 -35.88
N THR A 24 -10.11 -7.94 -35.84
CA THR A 24 -9.42 -8.87 -36.74
C THR A 24 -10.42 -9.73 -37.50
N ARG A 25 -10.06 -10.18 -38.71
CA ARG A 25 -10.92 -11.06 -39.51
C ARG A 25 -11.26 -12.37 -38.78
N ALA A 26 -10.26 -12.97 -38.13
CA ALA A 26 -10.46 -14.20 -37.35
C ALA A 26 -11.41 -13.96 -36.17
N GLY A 27 -11.26 -12.85 -35.45
CA GLY A 27 -12.16 -12.52 -34.34
C GLY A 27 -13.60 -12.27 -34.81
N GLN A 28 -13.79 -11.55 -35.92
CA GLN A 28 -15.13 -11.32 -36.49
C GLN A 28 -15.81 -12.62 -36.96
N ALA A 29 -15.02 -13.60 -37.44
CA ALA A 29 -15.55 -14.89 -37.84
C ALA A 29 -15.98 -15.75 -36.64
N ALA A 30 -15.33 -15.59 -35.48
CA ALA A 30 -15.64 -16.35 -34.27
C ALA A 30 -16.79 -15.74 -33.46
N HIS A 31 -16.80 -14.41 -33.31
CA HIS A 31 -17.71 -13.71 -32.41
C HIS A 31 -18.16 -12.34 -32.97
N PRO A 32 -19.35 -11.86 -32.57
CA PRO A 32 -19.71 -10.45 -32.75
C PRO A 32 -18.72 -9.55 -32.01
N LEU A 33 -17.99 -8.70 -32.74
CA LEU A 33 -17.03 -7.77 -32.17
C LEU A 33 -17.57 -6.34 -32.10
N ARG A 34 -17.14 -5.58 -31.09
CA ARG A 34 -17.28 -4.13 -31.00
C ARG A 34 -15.90 -3.52 -30.77
N LEU A 35 -15.52 -2.55 -31.60
CA LEU A 35 -14.35 -1.72 -31.33
C LEU A 35 -14.62 -0.90 -30.06
N ALA A 36 -13.72 -0.97 -29.10
CA ALA A 36 -13.81 -0.31 -27.81
C ALA A 36 -12.43 0.26 -27.44
N PRO A 37 -12.03 1.41 -28.01
CA PRO A 37 -10.75 2.06 -27.69
C PRO A 37 -10.64 2.40 -26.20
N GLU A 38 -11.77 2.60 -25.52
CA GLU A 38 -11.84 2.83 -24.08
C GLU A 38 -11.14 1.72 -23.26
N LEU A 39 -11.10 0.47 -23.75
CA LEU A 39 -10.36 -0.62 -23.09
C LEU A 39 -8.86 -0.34 -22.94
N GLY A 40 -8.29 0.53 -23.77
CA GLY A 40 -6.88 0.89 -23.71
C GLY A 40 -6.58 2.08 -22.79
N THR A 41 -7.56 2.64 -22.10
CA THR A 41 -7.38 3.87 -21.30
C THR A 41 -7.46 3.61 -19.80
N ALA A 42 -6.79 4.44 -19.00
CA ALA A 42 -6.78 4.30 -17.54
C ALA A 42 -8.18 4.48 -16.92
N GLU A 43 -9.04 5.27 -17.56
CA GLU A 43 -10.42 5.51 -17.14
C GLU A 43 -11.25 4.22 -17.12
N PHE A 44 -10.96 3.26 -18.00
CA PHE A 44 -11.62 1.95 -17.98
C PHE A 44 -11.29 1.18 -16.70
N CYS A 45 -10.02 1.20 -16.27
CA CYS A 45 -9.60 0.63 -14.99
C CYS A 45 -10.29 1.35 -13.82
N GLY A 46 -10.43 2.67 -13.92
CA GLY A 46 -11.08 3.52 -12.90
C GLY A 46 -12.53 3.10 -12.58
N GLY A 47 -13.26 2.49 -13.52
CA GLY A 47 -14.62 1.99 -13.28
C GLY A 47 -14.72 0.90 -12.20
N CYS A 48 -13.62 0.18 -11.93
CA CYS A 48 -13.53 -0.80 -10.84
C CYS A 48 -12.50 -0.40 -9.79
N HIS A 49 -11.43 0.30 -10.18
CA HIS A 49 -10.34 0.70 -9.29
C HIS A 49 -10.53 2.06 -8.62
N GLN A 50 -11.73 2.64 -8.69
CA GLN A 50 -12.09 3.83 -7.94
C GLN A 50 -13.58 3.82 -7.57
N PHE A 51 -13.89 3.77 -6.27
CA PHE A 51 -15.27 3.75 -5.78
C PHE A 51 -15.38 4.21 -4.32
N ALA A 52 -16.55 4.72 -3.95
CA ALA A 52 -16.89 5.11 -2.58
C ALA A 52 -17.48 3.94 -1.78
N PHE A 53 -17.97 4.20 -0.58
CA PHE A 53 -18.59 3.17 0.25
C PHE A 53 -19.97 2.79 -0.29
N LYS A 54 -20.30 1.50 -0.26
CA LYS A 54 -21.65 1.02 -0.57
C LYS A 54 -22.50 0.97 0.68
N SER A 55 -23.76 1.36 0.55
CA SER A 55 -24.76 1.16 1.60
C SER A 55 -25.02 -0.34 1.80
N ALA A 56 -25.12 -0.77 3.06
CA ALA A 56 -25.55 -2.14 3.39
C ALA A 56 -27.03 -2.39 3.07
N HIS A 57 -27.83 -1.33 2.92
CA HIS A 57 -29.28 -1.41 2.71
C HIS A 57 -29.67 -1.29 1.23
N PHE A 58 -28.90 -0.56 0.43
CA PHE A 58 -29.19 -0.30 -0.97
C PHE A 58 -27.93 -0.52 -1.83
N GLY A 59 -27.93 -1.60 -2.63
CA GLY A 59 -26.72 -2.09 -3.32
C GLY A 59 -26.11 -1.16 -4.37
N ASP A 60 -26.88 -0.17 -4.84
CA ASP A 60 -26.48 0.79 -5.88
C ASP A 60 -26.20 2.20 -5.33
N GLU A 61 -26.38 2.42 -4.03
CA GLU A 61 -26.09 3.70 -3.41
C GLU A 61 -24.64 3.75 -2.93
N PHE A 62 -23.95 4.81 -3.34
CA PHE A 62 -22.60 5.15 -2.90
C PHE A 62 -22.63 6.36 -1.97
N HIS A 63 -21.84 6.32 -0.90
CA HIS A 63 -21.77 7.39 0.08
C HIS A 63 -20.33 7.67 0.55
N GLY A 64 -20.14 8.84 1.14
CA GLY A 64 -18.83 9.29 1.62
C GLY A 64 -17.83 9.57 0.50
N LYS A 65 -16.56 9.62 0.88
CA LYS A 65 -15.41 9.72 -0.02
C LYS A 65 -15.08 8.35 -0.61
N LEU A 66 -14.22 8.36 -1.63
CA LEU A 66 -13.68 7.16 -2.26
C LEU A 66 -12.94 6.30 -1.23
N GLN A 67 -13.35 5.04 -1.07
CA GLN A 67 -12.60 4.07 -0.25
C GLN A 67 -11.40 3.50 -1.00
N GLN A 68 -11.50 3.45 -2.33
CA GLN A 68 -10.41 3.15 -3.24
C GLN A 68 -10.36 4.28 -4.27
N ALA A 69 -9.18 4.87 -4.42
CA ALA A 69 -8.97 6.17 -5.08
C ALA A 69 -7.82 6.12 -6.11
N SER A 70 -7.50 4.93 -6.65
CA SER A 70 -6.30 4.75 -7.45
C SER A 70 -6.28 5.60 -8.72
N MET A 71 -7.45 5.90 -9.31
CA MET A 71 -7.52 6.75 -10.50
C MET A 71 -7.24 8.22 -10.18
N GLU A 72 -7.86 8.80 -9.14
CA GLU A 72 -7.58 10.19 -8.75
C GLU A 72 -6.13 10.36 -8.28
N GLU A 73 -5.60 9.39 -7.51
CA GLU A 73 -4.19 9.39 -7.08
C GLU A 73 -3.23 9.36 -8.27
N PHE A 74 -3.59 8.61 -9.32
CA PHE A 74 -2.82 8.54 -10.56
C PHE A 74 -2.90 9.81 -11.41
N LEU A 75 -4.09 10.40 -11.50
CA LEU A 75 -4.27 11.68 -12.18
C LEU A 75 -3.54 12.81 -11.44
N ASP A 76 -3.53 12.78 -10.11
CA ASP A 76 -2.74 13.69 -9.28
C ASP A 76 -1.25 13.55 -9.57
N PHE A 77 -0.73 12.32 -9.55
CA PHE A 77 0.66 12.05 -9.89
C PHE A 77 1.05 12.56 -11.27
N ARG A 78 0.21 12.31 -12.29
CA ARG A 78 0.45 12.80 -13.65
C ARG A 78 0.43 14.32 -13.73
N ARG A 79 -0.54 14.97 -13.07
CA ARG A 79 -0.64 16.44 -13.02
C ARG A 79 0.60 17.05 -12.39
N ASP A 80 1.16 16.38 -11.39
CA ASP A 80 2.34 16.85 -10.65
C ASP A 80 3.67 16.51 -11.36
N GLY A 81 3.62 16.11 -12.63
CA GLY A 81 4.79 15.85 -13.48
C GLY A 81 5.29 14.41 -13.46
N GLY A 82 4.51 13.48 -12.92
CA GLY A 82 4.78 12.05 -12.91
C GLY A 82 4.78 11.40 -14.30
N SER A 83 5.14 10.11 -14.32
CA SER A 83 5.16 9.28 -15.53
C SER A 83 3.80 9.30 -16.25
N GLN A 84 3.86 9.30 -17.59
CA GLN A 84 2.68 9.20 -18.44
C GLN A 84 2.37 7.76 -18.85
N GLU A 85 3.08 6.78 -18.29
CA GLU A 85 2.75 5.36 -18.39
C GLU A 85 1.34 5.12 -17.86
N SER A 86 0.58 4.29 -18.56
CA SER A 86 -0.79 3.88 -18.25
C SER A 86 -0.82 2.72 -17.26
N CYS A 87 -2.00 2.45 -16.68
CA CYS A 87 -2.22 1.27 -15.86
C CYS A 87 -1.84 -0.02 -16.61
N HIS A 88 -2.12 -0.07 -17.92
CA HIS A 88 -1.86 -1.23 -18.78
C HIS A 88 -0.36 -1.47 -18.98
N GLU A 89 0.45 -0.44 -19.13
CA GLU A 89 1.89 -0.60 -19.35
C GLU A 89 2.60 -1.23 -18.13
N CYS A 90 2.10 -0.97 -16.92
CA CYS A 90 2.64 -1.53 -15.68
C CYS A 90 1.97 -2.88 -15.29
N HIS A 91 0.64 -2.96 -15.31
CA HIS A 91 -0.09 -4.14 -14.84
C HIS A 91 -0.43 -5.17 -15.95
N MET A 92 -0.39 -4.76 -17.21
CA MET A 92 -0.66 -5.63 -18.37
C MET A 92 0.43 -5.52 -19.45
N PRO A 93 1.72 -5.64 -19.09
CA PRO A 93 2.81 -5.51 -20.05
C PRO A 93 2.64 -6.54 -21.17
N ASP A 94 2.86 -6.11 -22.42
CA ASP A 94 2.64 -6.90 -23.63
C ASP A 94 1.22 -7.48 -23.78
N GLY A 95 0.22 -6.90 -23.09
CA GLY A 95 -1.16 -7.38 -23.06
C GLY A 95 -1.37 -8.59 -22.15
N ASN A 96 -0.44 -8.86 -21.23
CA ASN A 96 -0.59 -9.93 -20.24
C ASN A 96 -1.76 -9.65 -19.29
N HIS A 97 -2.57 -10.67 -19.01
CA HIS A 97 -3.74 -10.58 -18.13
C HIS A 97 -3.48 -11.07 -16.70
N LEU A 98 -2.20 -11.28 -16.31
CA LEU A 98 -1.84 -11.66 -14.94
C LEU A 98 -2.16 -10.55 -13.92
N MET A 99 -2.01 -9.28 -14.32
CA MET A 99 -2.41 -8.10 -13.53
C MET A 99 -1.93 -8.16 -12.06
N PRO A 100 -0.62 -8.32 -11.80
CA PRO A 100 -0.12 -8.49 -10.45
C PRO A 100 -0.34 -7.20 -9.63
N GLY A 101 -0.44 -7.38 -8.31
CA GLY A 101 -0.62 -6.30 -7.35
C GLY A 101 -0.17 -6.74 -5.96
N GLY A 102 -0.88 -6.32 -4.91
CA GLY A 102 -0.54 -6.63 -3.50
C GLY A 102 -0.64 -8.11 -3.09
N TYR A 103 -0.94 -9.02 -4.01
CA TYR A 103 -0.86 -10.46 -3.79
C TYR A 103 0.43 -11.09 -4.35
N SER A 104 1.26 -10.32 -5.05
CA SER A 104 2.52 -10.76 -5.63
C SER A 104 3.70 -10.10 -4.94
N ASN A 105 4.54 -10.90 -4.26
CA ASN A 105 5.76 -10.40 -3.62
C ASN A 105 6.78 -9.87 -4.62
N GLU A 106 6.78 -10.41 -5.84
CA GLU A 106 7.62 -9.88 -6.91
C GLU A 106 7.21 -8.43 -7.26
N MET A 107 5.91 -8.18 -7.42
CA MET A 107 5.40 -6.82 -7.69
C MET A 107 5.66 -5.87 -6.52
N LEU A 108 5.48 -6.34 -5.27
CA LEU A 108 5.74 -5.54 -4.08
C LEU A 108 7.24 -5.17 -3.97
N ASN A 109 8.15 -6.10 -4.24
CA ASN A 109 9.60 -5.83 -4.21
C ASN A 109 10.08 -4.93 -5.37
N GLN A 110 9.32 -4.84 -6.47
CA GLN A 110 9.57 -3.85 -7.53
C GLN A 110 9.07 -2.46 -7.14
N ALA A 111 7.93 -2.39 -6.43
CA ALA A 111 7.27 -1.15 -6.05
C ALA A 111 7.86 -0.49 -4.79
N LEU A 112 8.47 -1.27 -3.88
CA LEU A 112 8.95 -0.81 -2.59
C LEU A 112 10.45 -1.05 -2.44
N GLU A 113 11.14 -0.06 -1.87
CA GLU A 113 12.55 -0.17 -1.51
C GLU A 113 12.74 0.17 -0.03
N LEU A 114 13.56 -0.63 0.65
CA LEU A 114 13.93 -0.45 2.05
C LEU A 114 15.45 -0.27 2.16
N ASP A 115 15.87 0.90 2.66
CA ASP A 115 17.28 1.19 2.97
C ASP A 115 17.48 1.32 4.47
N LEU A 116 18.52 0.68 5.00
CA LEU A 116 18.94 0.79 6.39
C LEU A 116 20.41 1.20 6.48
N SER A 117 20.71 2.21 7.31
CA SER A 117 22.09 2.52 7.71
C SER A 117 22.15 2.76 9.21
N ALA A 118 23.17 2.19 9.86
CA ALA A 118 23.47 2.42 11.27
C ALA A 118 24.94 2.81 11.42
N THR A 119 25.21 3.92 12.12
CA THR A 119 26.58 4.42 12.32
C THR A 119 26.82 4.79 13.77
N TRP A 120 28.03 4.50 14.26
CA TRP A 120 28.48 4.98 15.56
C TRP A 120 28.79 6.47 15.50
N GLN A 121 28.42 7.20 16.54
CA GLN A 121 28.79 8.58 16.78
C GLN A 121 29.49 8.67 18.13
N SER A 122 30.63 9.37 18.20
CA SER A 122 31.43 9.46 19.43
C SER A 122 30.96 10.54 20.40
N GLN A 123 30.23 11.57 19.94
CA GLN A 123 29.81 12.72 20.75
C GLN A 123 28.42 13.24 20.35
N PRO A 124 27.38 13.11 21.21
CA PRO A 124 27.35 12.17 22.34
C PRO A 124 27.54 10.73 21.85
N PRO A 125 28.15 9.85 22.67
CA PRO A 125 28.40 8.46 22.28
C PRO A 125 27.06 7.73 22.06
N GLY A 126 26.93 7.03 20.94
CA GLY A 126 25.72 6.27 20.61
C GLY A 126 25.64 5.85 19.15
N ILE A 127 24.52 5.23 18.78
CA ILE A 127 24.23 4.75 17.42
C ILE A 127 23.19 5.65 16.77
N ASN A 128 23.50 6.16 15.57
CA ASN A 128 22.54 6.79 14.67
C ASN A 128 21.99 5.73 13.72
N VAL A 129 20.67 5.55 13.72
CA VAL A 129 19.94 4.67 12.80
C VAL A 129 19.14 5.52 11.83
N ARG A 130 19.24 5.20 10.55
CA ARG A 130 18.40 5.78 9.50
C ARG A 130 17.78 4.65 8.69
N VAL A 131 16.45 4.68 8.59
CA VAL A 131 15.69 3.74 7.77
C VAL A 131 14.88 4.54 6.77
N SER A 132 14.97 4.21 5.48
CA SER A 132 14.16 4.84 4.44
C SER A 132 13.29 3.81 3.75
N VAL A 133 12.02 4.16 3.53
CA VAL A 133 11.10 3.40 2.67
C VAL A 133 10.77 4.26 1.47
N SER A 134 10.85 3.68 0.27
CA SER A 134 10.52 4.38 -0.96
C SER A 134 9.45 3.65 -1.77
N ALA A 135 8.55 4.40 -2.40
CA ALA A 135 7.61 3.87 -3.39
C ALA A 135 8.11 4.25 -4.79
N LYS A 136 8.73 3.30 -5.50
CA LYS A 136 9.39 3.52 -6.80
C LYS A 136 8.60 2.87 -7.93
N GLY A 137 8.61 3.50 -9.11
CA GLY A 137 7.97 2.95 -10.30
C GLY A 137 6.45 2.77 -10.20
N VAL A 138 5.80 3.45 -9.25
CA VAL A 138 4.34 3.41 -9.06
C VAL A 138 3.70 4.75 -9.44
N GLY A 139 2.50 4.69 -10.00
CA GLY A 139 1.73 5.88 -10.39
C GLY A 139 0.66 6.30 -9.38
N HIS A 140 0.40 5.51 -8.33
CA HIS A 140 -0.60 5.80 -7.30
C HIS A 140 0.01 5.57 -5.91
N ARG A 141 -0.72 5.92 -4.84
CA ARG A 141 -0.19 5.78 -3.47
C ARG A 141 0.12 4.33 -3.14
N MET A 142 1.11 4.11 -2.26
CA MET A 142 1.47 2.78 -1.74
C MET A 142 1.19 2.65 -0.24
N PRO A 143 0.38 1.66 0.18
CA PRO A 143 -0.29 0.68 -0.66
C PRO A 143 -1.52 1.26 -1.38
N GLY A 144 -1.76 0.81 -2.61
CA GLY A 144 -2.98 1.12 -3.36
C GLY A 144 -4.14 0.18 -3.01
N GLY A 145 -5.29 0.38 -3.65
CA GLY A 145 -6.46 -0.48 -3.48
C GLY A 145 -7.40 -0.05 -2.36
N GLU A 146 -8.11 -1.02 -1.81
CA GLU A 146 -9.10 -0.82 -0.74
C GLU A 146 -8.47 -0.40 0.59
N HIS A 147 -9.29 0.21 1.44
CA HIS A 147 -8.88 0.83 2.71
C HIS A 147 -8.29 -0.11 3.78
N PHE A 148 -8.33 -1.43 3.55
CA PHE A 148 -7.71 -2.41 4.44
C PHE A 148 -6.19 -2.49 4.29
N ARG A 149 -5.64 -2.03 3.17
CA ARG A 149 -4.21 -2.15 2.87
C ARG A 149 -3.37 -1.15 3.67
N PHE A 150 -2.28 -1.59 4.26
CA PHE A 150 -1.29 -0.72 4.90
C PHE A 150 0.12 -1.33 4.88
N LEU A 151 1.13 -0.51 5.16
CA LEU A 151 2.49 -0.97 5.40
C LEU A 151 2.86 -0.79 6.87
N THR A 152 3.68 -1.70 7.37
CA THR A 152 4.33 -1.55 8.67
C THR A 152 5.84 -1.68 8.50
N LEU A 153 6.58 -0.70 9.01
CA LEU A 153 8.03 -0.73 9.09
C LEU A 153 8.44 -1.05 10.53
N TYR A 154 9.03 -2.21 10.72
CA TYR A 154 9.73 -2.58 11.95
C TYR A 154 11.18 -2.17 11.84
N THR A 155 11.70 -1.48 12.85
CA THR A 155 13.13 -1.26 13.04
C THR A 155 13.50 -1.81 14.41
N ASP A 156 14.55 -2.61 14.46
CA ASP A 156 15.00 -3.32 15.66
C ASP A 156 16.45 -3.01 15.97
N LEU A 157 16.78 -2.99 17.26
CA LEU A 157 18.13 -2.98 17.78
C LEU A 157 18.26 -4.07 18.83
N ARG A 158 19.27 -4.92 18.67
CA ARG A 158 19.57 -6.04 19.58
C ARG A 158 21.06 -6.27 19.71
N GLU A 159 21.44 -7.10 20.68
CA GLU A 159 22.78 -7.67 20.72
C GLU A 159 23.03 -8.53 19.48
N ALA A 160 24.27 -8.57 19.00
CA ALA A 160 24.61 -9.24 17.74
C ALA A 160 24.30 -10.76 17.76
N ASP A 161 24.51 -11.39 18.91
CA ASP A 161 24.39 -12.84 19.10
C ASP A 161 22.95 -13.29 19.43
N THR A 162 22.06 -12.36 19.77
CA THR A 162 20.64 -12.67 19.98
C THR A 162 19.98 -13.01 18.63
N PRO A 163 19.16 -14.07 18.53
CA PRO A 163 18.40 -14.34 17.32
C PRO A 163 17.48 -13.16 16.92
N PRO A 164 17.13 -13.02 15.62
CA PRO A 164 16.09 -12.07 15.22
C PRO A 164 14.78 -12.31 15.98
N ILE A 165 14.15 -11.23 16.44
CA ILE A 165 12.83 -11.28 17.08
C ILE A 165 11.79 -11.21 15.97
N VAL A 166 10.88 -12.18 15.91
CA VAL A 166 9.71 -12.09 15.05
C VAL A 166 8.63 -11.37 15.85
N HIS A 167 8.37 -10.12 15.50
CA HIS A 167 7.33 -9.34 16.18
C HIS A 167 5.94 -9.76 15.69
N PRO A 168 5.03 -10.20 16.59
CA PRO A 168 3.63 -10.31 16.24
C PRO A 168 3.09 -8.92 15.88
N LEU A 169 2.16 -8.85 14.93
CA LEU A 169 1.48 -7.58 14.69
C LEU A 169 0.63 -7.26 15.92
N VAL A 170 0.99 -6.18 16.60
CA VAL A 170 0.12 -5.54 17.58
C VAL A 170 -0.20 -4.19 16.97
N GLU A 171 -1.34 -4.09 16.30
CA GLU A 171 -1.85 -2.79 15.91
C GLU A 171 -2.02 -1.96 17.19
N PRO A 172 -1.49 -0.73 17.25
CA PRO A 172 -1.70 0.10 18.42
C PRO A 172 -3.21 0.28 18.61
N MET A 173 -3.73 -0.24 19.72
CA MET A 173 -5.15 -0.18 20.07
C MET A 173 -5.64 1.24 20.45
N SER A 174 -4.87 2.30 20.21
CA SER A 174 -5.25 3.63 20.67
C SER A 174 -5.12 4.71 19.59
N GLU A 175 -6.11 5.60 19.62
CA GLU A 175 -6.24 6.88 18.91
C GLU A 175 -5.15 7.90 19.29
N HIS A 176 -4.08 7.44 19.92
CA HIS A 176 -2.90 8.20 20.27
C HIS A 176 -1.71 7.66 19.50
N GLU A 177 -1.77 7.79 18.17
CA GLU A 177 -0.55 7.84 17.37
C GLU A 177 0.31 8.97 17.92
N GLU A 178 1.54 8.66 18.34
CA GLU A 178 2.53 9.72 18.47
C GLU A 178 2.57 10.49 17.14
N PRO A 179 2.67 11.83 17.16
CA PRO A 179 2.70 12.63 15.94
C PRO A 179 3.67 12.02 14.93
N ALA A 180 3.23 11.92 13.66
CA ALA A 180 4.08 11.51 12.57
C ALA A 180 5.41 12.28 12.66
N ALA A 181 6.53 11.55 12.69
CA ALA A 181 7.84 12.14 12.90
C ALA A 181 8.05 13.27 11.88
N GLN A 182 8.36 14.49 12.35
CA GLN A 182 8.63 15.59 11.43
C GLN A 182 9.89 15.28 10.62
N PRO A 183 9.93 15.60 9.31
CA PRO A 183 11.12 15.42 8.49
C PRO A 183 12.36 16.03 9.16
N ASN A 184 13.47 15.28 9.16
CA ASN A 184 14.75 15.65 9.78
C ASN A 184 14.79 15.75 11.32
N THR A 185 13.74 15.35 12.03
CA THR A 185 13.82 15.20 13.49
C THR A 185 14.43 13.84 13.86
N VAL A 186 15.45 13.87 14.72
CA VAL A 186 16.05 12.65 15.28
C VAL A 186 15.25 12.29 16.53
N ARG A 187 14.58 11.14 16.52
CA ARG A 187 13.88 10.62 17.69
C ARG A 187 14.87 9.90 18.60
N ARG A 188 14.99 10.34 19.85
CA ARG A 188 15.68 9.55 20.87
C ARG A 188 14.76 8.40 21.27
N VAL A 189 15.24 7.18 21.10
CA VAL A 189 14.47 5.97 21.34
C VAL A 189 15.24 5.06 22.28
N VAL A 190 14.54 4.53 23.28
CA VAL A 190 15.07 3.52 24.20
C VAL A 190 14.32 2.19 24.10
N GLU A 191 13.10 2.20 23.56
CA GLU A 191 12.27 1.00 23.38
C GLU A 191 12.30 0.53 21.92
N TRP A 192 12.52 -0.77 21.75
CA TRP A 192 12.56 -1.47 20.47
C TRP A 192 11.55 -2.64 20.51
N PRO A 193 10.87 -2.96 19.40
CA PRO A 193 11.03 -2.37 18.07
C PRO A 193 10.42 -0.98 17.94
N ARG A 194 10.88 -0.21 16.95
CA ARG A 194 10.13 0.94 16.43
C ARG A 194 9.26 0.50 15.29
N VAL A 195 7.99 0.88 15.36
CA VAL A 195 6.97 0.51 14.39
C VAL A 195 6.41 1.79 13.80
N GLU A 196 6.54 1.94 12.49
CA GLU A 196 5.95 3.06 11.74
C GLU A 196 4.88 2.50 10.80
N ILE A 197 3.69 3.10 10.79
CA ILE A 197 2.54 2.62 10.02
C ILE A 197 2.24 3.61 8.89
N MET A 198 2.04 3.09 7.68
CA MET A 198 1.68 3.87 6.50
C MET A 198 0.32 3.39 6.01
N ARG A 199 -0.72 4.12 6.38
CA ARG A 199 -2.11 3.71 6.21
C ARG A 199 -3.00 4.90 5.84
N ARG A 200 -4.08 4.59 5.16
CA ARG A 200 -5.20 5.51 5.00
C ARG A 200 -6.27 5.18 6.01
N GLU A 201 -6.54 6.11 6.91
CA GLU A 201 -7.67 6.03 7.81
C GLU A 201 -8.90 6.63 7.13
N LEU A 202 -10.04 5.95 7.29
CA LEU A 202 -11.34 6.40 6.79
C LEU A 202 -12.31 6.42 7.96
N GLY A 203 -12.33 7.54 8.68
CA GLY A 203 -13.21 7.79 9.81
C GLY A 203 -14.64 8.13 9.40
N LEU A 204 -15.45 8.53 10.39
CA LEU A 204 -16.89 8.78 10.20
C LEU A 204 -17.17 9.84 9.13
N ARG A 205 -16.32 10.88 9.04
CA ARG A 205 -16.46 11.93 8.03
C ARG A 205 -16.17 11.42 6.63
N GLU A 206 -15.06 10.73 6.44
CA GLU A 206 -14.70 10.12 5.15
C GLU A 206 -15.75 9.10 4.70
N ARG A 207 -16.38 8.37 5.63
CA ARG A 207 -17.47 7.43 5.34
C ARG A 207 -18.81 8.13 5.09
N GLY A 208 -18.91 9.45 5.27
CA GLY A 208 -20.16 10.20 5.10
C GLY A 208 -21.19 9.91 6.20
N LEU A 209 -20.76 9.41 7.35
CA LEU A 209 -21.62 9.08 8.50
C LEU A 209 -21.76 10.24 9.49
N ASP A 210 -20.73 11.09 9.59
CA ASP A 210 -20.73 12.30 10.40
C ASP A 210 -19.90 13.42 9.74
N PRO A 211 -20.54 14.44 9.11
CA PRO A 211 -19.83 15.57 8.52
C PRO A 211 -19.06 16.44 9.53
N GLY A 212 -19.44 16.40 10.81
CA GLY A 212 -18.82 17.15 11.90
C GLY A 212 -17.57 16.47 12.48
N ALA A 213 -17.35 15.19 12.18
CA ALA A 213 -16.18 14.46 12.63
C ALA A 213 -14.86 15.04 12.07
N PRO A 214 -13.72 14.83 12.75
CA PRO A 214 -12.42 15.22 12.24
C PRO A 214 -12.08 14.50 10.92
N LEU A 215 -11.20 15.11 10.11
CA LEU A 215 -10.62 14.43 8.96
C LEU A 215 -9.63 13.38 9.43
N SER A 216 -9.70 12.21 8.81
CA SER A 216 -8.75 11.12 9.05
C SER A 216 -7.44 11.33 8.29
N SER A 217 -6.35 10.74 8.79
CA SER A 217 -5.03 10.81 8.17
C SER A 217 -4.88 9.85 6.99
N ASP A 218 -4.02 10.22 6.03
CA ASP A 218 -3.51 9.30 5.00
C ASP A 218 -1.99 9.41 4.97
N THR A 219 -1.34 8.46 5.65
CA THR A 219 0.12 8.36 5.77
C THR A 219 0.70 7.37 4.76
N ARG A 220 -0.04 6.93 3.75
CA ARG A 220 0.52 6.10 2.68
C ARG A 220 1.61 6.85 1.92
N LEU A 221 2.50 6.12 1.26
CA LEU A 221 3.56 6.72 0.45
C LEU A 221 2.97 7.31 -0.82
N LEU A 222 3.38 8.53 -1.16
CA LEU A 222 3.12 9.11 -2.48
C LEU A 222 3.99 8.42 -3.55
N PRO A 223 3.56 8.43 -4.83
CA PRO A 223 4.41 8.05 -5.96
C PRO A 223 5.78 8.74 -5.93
N GLY A 224 6.85 7.95 -5.98
CA GLY A 224 8.23 8.46 -5.95
C GLY A 224 8.70 8.96 -4.58
N GLU A 225 7.86 8.90 -3.54
CA GLU A 225 8.24 9.35 -2.20
C GLU A 225 9.34 8.44 -1.62
N ARG A 226 10.32 9.07 -0.98
CA ARG A 226 11.25 8.43 -0.06
C ARG A 226 11.06 9.00 1.34
N ARG A 227 10.44 8.21 2.22
CA ARG A 227 10.24 8.59 3.63
C ARG A 227 11.38 8.06 4.49
N THR A 228 11.95 8.90 5.35
CA THR A 228 13.13 8.54 6.16
C THR A 228 12.88 8.76 7.65
N PHE A 229 13.05 7.70 8.42
CA PHE A 229 13.00 7.69 9.88
C PHE A 229 14.41 7.71 10.46
N ARG A 230 14.62 8.50 11.52
CA ARG A 230 15.93 8.71 12.14
C ARG A 230 15.83 8.51 13.64
N TYR A 231 16.62 7.57 14.14
CA TYR A 231 16.69 7.24 15.57
C TYR A 231 18.10 7.45 16.09
N PHE A 232 18.22 7.94 17.31
CA PHE A 232 19.48 7.98 18.04
C PHE A 232 19.37 7.20 19.35
N VAL A 233 20.28 6.26 19.55
CA VAL A 233 20.38 5.43 20.76
C VAL A 233 21.66 5.80 21.49
N PRO A 234 21.57 6.47 22.65
CA PRO A 234 22.75 6.78 23.45
C PRO A 234 23.46 5.51 23.89
N ALA A 235 24.79 5.55 23.98
CA ALA A 235 25.60 4.39 24.37
C ALA A 235 25.21 3.80 25.73
N LYS A 236 24.76 4.65 26.66
CA LYS A 236 24.28 4.24 27.99
C LYS A 236 22.95 3.48 27.98
N ASP A 237 22.17 3.62 26.91
CA ASP A 237 20.87 2.99 26.74
C ASP A 237 20.99 1.76 25.80
N LEU A 238 22.20 1.42 25.34
CA LEU A 238 22.46 0.21 24.55
C LEU A 238 22.52 -1.03 25.46
N PRO A 239 22.06 -2.19 24.97
CA PRO A 239 22.29 -3.48 25.64
C PRO A 239 23.78 -3.68 25.96
N GLU A 240 24.09 -4.28 27.10
CA GLU A 240 25.47 -4.58 27.53
C GLU A 240 26.11 -5.64 26.64
N SER A 241 26.66 -5.21 25.51
CA SER A 241 27.34 -6.08 24.55
C SER A 241 28.43 -5.33 23.80
N SER A 242 29.46 -6.07 23.36
CA SER A 242 30.52 -5.54 22.51
C SER A 242 30.08 -5.32 21.06
N ALA A 243 28.93 -5.88 20.65
CA ALA A 243 28.41 -5.75 19.30
C ALA A 243 26.88 -5.71 19.27
N HIS A 244 26.34 -4.80 18.47
CA HIS A 244 24.90 -4.62 18.27
C HIS A 244 24.54 -4.87 16.81
N ARG A 245 23.34 -5.38 16.58
CA ARG A 245 22.75 -5.51 15.25
C ARG A 245 21.50 -4.65 15.17
N VAL A 246 21.41 -3.90 14.07
CA VAL A 246 20.20 -3.19 13.67
C VAL A 246 19.59 -3.91 12.47
N SER A 247 18.29 -4.11 12.49
CA SER A 247 17.53 -4.67 11.37
C SER A 247 16.30 -3.83 11.08
N ALA A 248 15.82 -3.90 9.85
CA ALA A 248 14.55 -3.31 9.45
C ALA A 248 13.78 -4.31 8.60
N GLU A 249 12.47 -4.35 8.77
CA GLU A 249 11.54 -5.21 8.04
C GLU A 249 10.34 -4.37 7.61
N LEU A 250 10.03 -4.38 6.32
CA LEU A 250 8.85 -3.74 5.77
C LEU A 250 7.84 -4.83 5.43
N ARG A 251 6.64 -4.73 5.99
CA ARG A 251 5.54 -5.67 5.77
C ARG A 251 4.41 -5.00 5.01
N TYR A 252 3.85 -5.70 4.03
CA TYR A 252 2.63 -5.32 3.34
C TYR A 252 1.45 -6.09 3.91
N HIS A 253 0.43 -5.36 4.35
CA HIS A 253 -0.76 -5.93 4.94
C HIS A 253 -1.93 -5.83 3.96
N LYS A 254 -2.57 -6.97 3.69
CA LYS A 254 -3.85 -7.02 2.99
C LYS A 254 -4.97 -6.51 3.90
N MET A 255 -4.92 -6.82 5.18
CA MET A 255 -5.89 -6.33 6.15
C MET A 255 -5.30 -6.35 7.54
N SER A 256 -6.01 -5.74 8.49
CA SER A 256 -5.61 -5.75 9.89
C SER A 256 -5.68 -7.14 10.51
N ASP A 257 -4.99 -7.32 11.63
CA ASP A 257 -5.13 -8.52 12.48
C ASP A 257 -6.56 -8.71 12.98
N LEU A 258 -7.25 -7.60 13.28
CA LEU A 258 -8.64 -7.62 13.72
C LEU A 258 -9.58 -8.05 12.58
N ASP A 259 -9.40 -7.46 11.40
CA ASP A 259 -10.23 -7.76 10.22
C ASP A 259 -9.97 -9.18 9.70
N SER A 260 -8.72 -9.62 9.64
CA SER A 260 -8.38 -11.00 9.23
C SER A 260 -9.08 -12.03 10.11
N ARG A 261 -8.98 -11.89 11.44
CA ARG A 261 -9.70 -12.76 12.39
C ARG A 261 -11.21 -12.67 12.22
N ARG A 262 -11.76 -11.46 12.00
CA ARG A 262 -13.20 -11.25 11.76
C ARG A 262 -13.68 -11.98 10.51
N PHE A 263 -12.85 -12.05 9.47
CA PHE A 263 -13.15 -12.76 8.22
C PHE A 263 -12.71 -14.23 8.21
N GLY A 264 -12.10 -14.72 9.30
CA GLY A 264 -11.70 -16.12 9.45
C GLY A 264 -10.36 -16.49 8.80
N PHE A 265 -9.50 -15.51 8.54
CA PHE A 265 -8.13 -15.71 8.05
C PHE A 265 -7.13 -15.74 9.21
N ASP A 266 -6.02 -16.47 9.02
CA ASP A 266 -4.86 -16.32 9.91
C ASP A 266 -4.11 -15.02 9.55
N PRO A 267 -3.68 -14.20 10.53
CA PRO A 267 -2.86 -13.01 10.29
C PRO A 267 -1.67 -13.25 9.35
N GLY A 268 -1.01 -14.41 9.42
CA GLY A 268 0.11 -14.74 8.54
C GLY A 268 -0.25 -14.87 7.06
N GLU A 269 -1.52 -15.15 6.72
CA GLU A 269 -2.00 -15.29 5.34
C GLU A 269 -2.24 -13.94 4.65
N VAL A 270 -2.40 -12.88 5.45
CA VAL A 270 -2.72 -11.53 4.99
C VAL A 270 -1.52 -10.58 5.01
N ILE A 271 -0.34 -11.12 5.31
CA ILE A 271 0.92 -10.36 5.38
C ILE A 271 1.88 -10.90 4.32
N HIS A 272 2.56 -9.96 3.66
CA HIS A 272 3.64 -10.21 2.72
C HIS A 272 4.90 -9.46 3.13
#